data_AF-A0A024XD45-F1
#
_entry.id   AF-A0A024XD45-F1
#
_cell.length_a   1.000
_cell.length_b   1.000
_cell.length_c   1.000
_cell.angle_alpha   90.00
_cell.angle_beta   90.00
_cell.angle_gamma   90.00
#
_symmetry.space_group_name_H-M   'P 1'
#
loop_
_entity.id
_entity.type
_entity.pdbx_description
1 polymer ?
#
loop_
_entity_poly.entity_id
_entity_poly.type
_entity_poly.pdbx_seq_one_letter_code
_entity_poly.pdbx_strand_id
1 'polypeptide(L)'
;MIQLSNILNGLWRQSMVRCADNSGVIKACIIGIGKNKWGTGKIGDRIRVSIRDKTSDCSTSEKTPKGIIVRRKKETKRKDGSYIKFDDNAFVMISKNKLKATKIKGPVAMETRHNCRNLARYIF
;
A
#
# COMPACT_ATOMS: atom_id res chain seq x y z
N MET A 1 16.82 -27.15 -6.00
CA MET A 1 16.73 -25.72 -5.62
C MET A 1 15.26 -25.38 -5.46
N ILE A 2 14.72 -25.42 -4.24
CA ILE A 2 13.29 -25.13 -4.00
C ILE A 2 13.12 -23.63 -4.22
N GLN A 3 12.37 -23.27 -5.26
CA GLN A 3 12.09 -21.88 -5.61
C GLN A 3 11.15 -21.30 -4.53
N LEU A 4 11.72 -20.68 -3.48
CA LEU A 4 11.03 -20.02 -2.35
C LEU A 4 10.01 -18.92 -2.76
N SER A 5 9.88 -18.68 -4.07
CA SER A 5 9.06 -17.65 -4.72
C SER A 5 7.59 -17.58 -4.29
N ASN A 6 6.98 -18.68 -3.85
CA ASN A 6 5.55 -18.69 -3.51
C ASN A 6 5.23 -18.33 -2.04
N ILE A 7 6.19 -18.44 -1.13
CA ILE A 7 5.98 -18.18 0.31
C ILE A 7 6.21 -16.69 0.65
N LEU A 8 7.02 -15.98 -0.16
CA LEU A 8 7.54 -14.66 0.18
C LEU A 8 6.81 -13.45 -0.44
N ASN A 9 5.69 -13.65 -1.15
CA ASN A 9 4.97 -12.55 -1.82
C ASN A 9 4.30 -11.52 -0.88
N GLY A 10 4.51 -11.66 0.43
CA GLY A 10 4.05 -10.69 1.42
C GLY A 10 4.82 -9.37 1.39
N LEU A 11 4.26 -8.35 2.04
CA LEU A 11 4.91 -7.06 2.18
C LEU A 11 5.67 -7.02 3.51
N TRP A 12 6.97 -6.85 3.45
CA TRP A 12 7.86 -6.74 4.60
C TRP A 12 8.48 -5.35 4.64
N ARG A 13 9.22 -5.05 5.70
CA ARG A 13 10.21 -3.97 5.62
C ARG A 13 11.15 -4.26 4.44
N GLN A 14 11.63 -3.20 3.81
CA GLN A 14 12.44 -3.22 2.59
C GLN A 14 11.71 -3.66 1.31
N SER A 15 10.47 -4.16 1.38
CA SER A 15 9.70 -4.45 0.17
C SER A 15 9.42 -3.18 -0.64
N MET A 16 9.49 -3.31 -1.96
CA MET A 16 9.15 -2.27 -2.92
C MET A 16 7.67 -2.30 -3.25
N VAL A 17 7.04 -1.11 -3.25
CA VAL A 17 5.62 -0.92 -3.55
C VAL A 17 5.42 0.21 -4.54
N ARG A 18 4.42 0.08 -5.41
CA ARG A 18 4.03 1.12 -6.36
C ARG A 18 3.08 2.12 -5.70
N CYS A 19 3.19 3.39 -6.07
CA CYS A 19 2.21 4.38 -5.66
C CYS A 19 1.01 4.32 -6.61
N ALA A 20 -0.19 4.11 -6.05
CA ALA A 20 -1.45 4.02 -6.79
C ALA A 20 -2.24 5.33 -6.72
N ASP A 21 -1.57 6.48 -6.72
CA ASP A 21 -2.25 7.77 -6.68
C ASP A 21 -1.61 8.79 -7.66
N ASN A 22 -2.13 10.01 -7.66
CA ASN A 22 -1.65 11.11 -8.51
C ASN A 22 -0.67 12.06 -7.82
N SER A 23 0.01 11.65 -6.75
CA SER A 23 1.01 12.46 -6.04
C SER A 23 2.32 12.69 -6.82
N GLY A 24 2.54 11.97 -7.92
CA GLY A 24 3.79 11.96 -8.67
C GLY A 24 4.84 10.98 -8.12
N VAL A 25 4.59 10.31 -7.00
CA VAL A 25 5.45 9.21 -6.55
C VAL A 25 5.22 8.00 -7.47
N ILE A 26 6.29 7.29 -7.84
CA ILE A 26 6.21 6.09 -8.70
C ILE A 26 6.36 4.83 -7.87
N LYS A 27 7.47 4.72 -7.13
CA LYS A 27 7.76 3.57 -6.24
C LYS A 27 8.40 4.02 -4.94
N ALA A 28 8.13 3.26 -3.89
CA ALA A 28 8.67 3.51 -2.57
C ALA A 28 9.06 2.18 -1.89
N CYS A 29 9.96 2.28 -0.93
CA CYS A 29 10.43 1.17 -0.10
C CYS A 29 9.75 1.25 1.27
N ILE A 30 9.15 0.16 1.75
CA ILE A 30 8.54 0.11 3.08
C ILE A 30 9.63 0.17 4.14
N ILE A 31 9.57 1.17 5.02
CA ILE A 31 10.50 1.31 6.15
C ILE A 31 9.81 1.12 7.49
N GLY A 32 8.50 0.95 7.51
CA GLY A 32 7.74 0.64 8.73
C GLY A 32 6.32 0.20 8.39
N ILE A 33 5.82 -0.79 9.13
CA ILE A 33 4.45 -1.31 9.03
C ILE A 33 3.84 -1.11 10.42
N GLY A 34 2.78 -0.31 10.51
CA GLY A 34 2.27 0.32 11.75
C GLY A 34 2.34 -0.54 13.03
N LYS A 35 1.23 -1.18 13.41
CA LYS A 35 1.16 -1.99 14.65
C LYS A 35 1.77 -3.39 14.50
N ASN A 36 2.12 -3.78 13.28
CA ASN A 36 2.54 -5.15 12.97
C ASN A 36 4.06 -5.26 12.93
N LYS A 37 4.69 -5.41 14.10
CA LYS A 37 6.17 -5.47 14.23
C LYS A 37 6.79 -6.73 13.60
N TRP A 38 6.05 -7.85 13.59
CA TRP A 38 6.57 -9.17 13.22
C TRP A 38 5.85 -9.83 12.04
N GLY A 39 4.79 -9.20 11.55
CA GLY A 39 4.01 -9.73 10.44
C GLY A 39 4.29 -9.05 9.11
N THR A 40 3.59 -9.54 8.09
CA THR A 40 3.54 -8.91 6.77
C THR A 40 2.50 -7.80 6.74
N GLY A 41 2.77 -6.75 5.96
CA GLY A 41 1.81 -5.72 5.62
C GLY A 41 0.60 -6.33 4.90
N LYS A 42 -0.57 -6.05 5.44
CA LYS A 42 -1.88 -6.44 4.90
C LYS A 42 -2.53 -5.26 4.21
N ILE A 43 -3.53 -5.56 3.38
CA ILE A 43 -4.39 -4.53 2.81
C ILE A 43 -5.01 -3.71 3.95
N GLY A 44 -4.98 -2.39 3.81
CA GLY A 44 -5.42 -1.42 4.80
C GLY A 44 -4.32 -0.99 5.77
N ASP A 45 -3.23 -1.74 5.96
CA ASP A 45 -2.22 -1.37 6.94
C ASP A 45 -1.60 -0.01 6.62
N ARG A 46 -1.44 0.81 7.67
CA ARG A 46 -0.68 2.05 7.59
C ARG A 46 0.81 1.71 7.56
N ILE A 47 1.50 2.29 6.59
CA ILE A 47 2.94 2.11 6.37
C ILE A 47 3.67 3.45 6.41
N ARG A 48 4.95 3.39 6.75
CA ARG A 48 5.90 4.47 6.48
C ARG A 48 6.81 4.01 5.36
N VAL A 49 7.01 4.86 4.36
CA VAL A 49 7.79 4.52 3.17
C VAL A 49 8.90 5.54 2.93
N SER A 50 9.98 5.10 2.30
CA SER A 50 11.00 5.97 1.72
C SER A 50 10.79 6.01 0.22
N ILE A 51 10.63 7.21 -0.35
CA ILE A 51 10.45 7.38 -1.80
C ILE A 51 11.74 6.97 -2.51
N ARG A 52 11.62 6.13 -3.52
CA ARG A 52 12.74 5.68 -4.35
C ARG A 52 12.71 6.25 -5.75
N ASP A 53 11.54 6.66 -6.21
CA ASP A 53 11.33 7.16 -7.55
C ASP A 53 10.08 8.03 -7.61
N LYS A 54 10.15 9.13 -8.34
CA LYS A 54 9.09 10.13 -8.47
C LYS A 54 9.28 10.92 -9.76
N THR A 55 8.18 11.46 -10.28
CA THR A 55 8.20 12.40 -11.40
C THR A 55 8.83 13.74 -10.99
N SER A 56 9.26 14.53 -11.96
CA SER A 56 9.73 15.92 -11.77
C SER A 56 8.71 16.76 -11.01
N ASP A 57 7.44 16.61 -11.35
CA ASP A 57 6.34 17.44 -10.84
C ASP A 57 5.80 16.95 -9.49
N CYS A 58 6.46 15.95 -8.87
CA CYS A 58 6.03 15.40 -7.60
C CYS A 58 6.17 16.45 -6.48
N SER A 59 5.03 16.93 -5.97
CA SER A 59 4.93 17.94 -4.91
C SER A 59 5.28 17.43 -3.50
N THR A 60 5.71 16.18 -3.36
CA THR A 60 6.10 15.63 -2.06
C THR A 60 7.54 15.97 -1.71
N SER A 61 7.69 16.86 -0.72
CA SER A 61 8.97 17.19 -0.07
C SER A 61 9.33 16.25 1.09
N GLU A 62 8.36 15.53 1.65
CA GLU A 62 8.59 14.63 2.78
C GLU A 62 9.45 13.43 2.36
N LYS A 63 10.60 13.25 3.02
CA LYS A 63 11.55 12.14 2.74
C LYS A 63 10.97 10.76 3.08
N THR A 64 10.11 10.70 4.10
CA THR A 64 9.55 9.43 4.62
C THR A 64 8.04 9.48 4.87
N PRO A 65 7.22 9.65 3.80
CA PRO A 65 5.80 9.84 3.95
C PRO A 65 5.06 8.60 4.48
N LYS A 66 3.85 8.84 4.98
CA LYS A 66 2.92 7.80 5.40
C LYS A 66 2.02 7.36 4.25
N GLY A 67 1.62 6.10 4.27
CA GLY A 67 0.74 5.52 3.27
C GLY A 67 -0.19 4.45 3.84
N ILE A 68 -1.11 3.98 3.00
CA ILE A 68 -1.95 2.81 3.25
C ILE A 68 -1.76 1.82 2.12
N ILE A 69 -1.56 0.54 2.46
CA ILE A 69 -1.54 -0.54 1.46
C ILE A 69 -2.95 -0.72 0.91
N VAL A 70 -3.11 -0.63 -0.41
CA VAL A 70 -4.42 -0.79 -1.08
C VAL A 70 -4.50 -2.07 -1.91
N ARG A 71 -3.37 -2.60 -2.36
CA ARG A 71 -3.27 -3.84 -3.14
C ARG A 71 -2.06 -4.66 -2.71
N ARG A 72 -2.20 -5.98 -2.76
CA ARG A 72 -1.19 -6.95 -2.35
C ARG A 72 -1.23 -8.18 -3.26
N LYS A 73 -0.06 -8.64 -3.70
CA LYS A 73 0.13 -9.86 -4.49
C LYS A 73 -0.19 -11.13 -3.72
N LYS A 74 0.31 -11.23 -2.48
CA LYS A 74 -0.02 -12.35 -1.58
C LYS A 74 -1.51 -12.27 -1.22
N GLU A 75 -2.16 -13.42 -1.31
CA GLU A 75 -3.56 -13.60 -1.04
C GLU A 75 -3.94 -13.15 0.38
N THR A 76 -5.11 -12.52 0.49
CA THR A 76 -5.73 -12.13 1.75
C THR A 76 -7.02 -12.94 1.90
N LYS A 77 -7.08 -13.75 2.96
CA LYS A 77 -8.26 -14.54 3.32
C LYS A 77 -9.34 -13.63 3.92
N ARG A 78 -10.57 -13.76 3.46
CA ARG A 78 -11.76 -13.08 3.97
C ARG A 78 -12.51 -13.95 4.98
N LYS A 79 -13.44 -13.32 5.71
CA LYS A 79 -14.23 -13.98 6.75
C LYS A 79 -15.17 -15.05 6.19
N ASP A 80 -15.65 -14.86 4.97
CA ASP A 80 -16.47 -15.82 4.23
C ASP A 80 -15.66 -17.01 3.67
N GLY A 81 -14.35 -17.06 3.90
CA GLY A 81 -13.45 -18.10 3.41
C GLY A 81 -12.88 -17.84 2.01
N SER A 82 -13.38 -16.83 1.28
CA SER A 82 -12.85 -16.45 -0.02
C SER A 82 -11.46 -15.81 0.10
N TYR A 83 -10.71 -15.77 -1.01
CA TYR A 83 -9.39 -15.15 -1.08
C TYR A 83 -9.39 -14.04 -2.12
N ILE A 84 -8.75 -12.91 -1.81
CA ILE A 84 -8.45 -11.84 -2.77
C ILE A 84 -6.94 -11.69 -2.95
N LYS A 85 -6.50 -11.52 -4.20
CA LYS A 85 -5.14 -11.15 -4.58
C LYS A 85 -5.18 -10.14 -5.72
N PHE A 86 -4.11 -9.35 -5.86
CA PHE A 86 -3.94 -8.36 -6.91
C PHE A 86 -2.68 -8.64 -7.73
N ASP A 87 -2.58 -8.05 -8.91
CA ASP A 87 -1.43 -8.23 -9.80
C ASP A 87 -0.19 -7.45 -9.34
N ASP A 88 -0.36 -6.44 -8.48
CA ASP A 88 0.71 -5.62 -7.93
C ASP A 88 0.58 -5.35 -6.43
N ASN A 89 1.70 -4.93 -5.84
CA ASN A 89 1.73 -4.39 -4.49
C ASN A 89 1.69 -2.87 -4.58
N ALA A 90 0.67 -2.26 -4.01
CA ALA A 90 0.47 -0.83 -4.14
C ALA A 90 -0.01 -0.16 -2.86
N PHE A 91 0.37 1.12 -2.72
CA PHE A 91 -0.02 1.98 -1.62
C PHE A 91 -0.50 3.34 -2.14
N VAL A 92 -1.20 4.06 -1.28
CA VAL A 92 -1.59 5.46 -1.51
C VAL A 92 -1.06 6.33 -0.38
N MET A 93 -0.69 7.57 -0.68
CA MET A 93 -0.18 8.52 0.30
C MET A 93 -1.28 9.08 1.18
N ILE A 94 -0.99 9.19 2.49
CA ILE A 94 -1.89 9.80 3.46
C ILE A 94 -1.19 10.86 4.30
N SER A 95 -1.95 11.88 4.71
CA SER A 95 -1.53 12.87 5.70
C SER A 95 -2.70 13.19 6.64
N LYS A 96 -2.43 13.31 7.94
CA LYS A 96 -3.45 13.58 8.98
C LYS A 96 -4.72 12.70 8.83
N ASN A 97 -4.52 11.40 8.53
CA ASN A 97 -5.59 10.40 8.32
C ASN A 97 -6.53 10.65 7.11
N LYS A 98 -6.08 11.44 6.13
CA LYS A 98 -6.75 11.68 4.86
C LYS A 98 -5.82 11.32 3.69
N LEU A 99 -6.39 10.96 2.55
CA LEU A 99 -5.63 10.84 1.30
C LEU A 99 -4.96 12.18 0.98
N LYS A 100 -3.67 12.13 0.62
CA LYS A 100 -2.93 13.31 0.15
C LYS A 100 -3.26 13.62 -1.30
N ALA A 101 -3.48 12.57 -2.10
CA ALA A 101 -3.85 12.65 -3.49
C ALA A 101 -5.37 12.85 -3.67
N THR A 102 -5.74 13.41 -4.82
CA THR A 102 -7.15 13.65 -5.20
C THR A 102 -7.76 12.46 -5.95
N LYS A 103 -6.93 11.61 -6.58
CA LYS A 103 -7.36 10.44 -7.35
C LYS A 103 -6.50 9.22 -7.03
N ILE A 104 -7.15 8.05 -6.97
CA ILE A 104 -6.52 6.73 -6.87
C ILE A 104 -6.53 6.05 -8.24
N LYS A 105 -5.47 5.31 -8.54
CA LYS A 105 -5.27 4.56 -9.78
C LYS A 105 -5.50 3.07 -9.54
N GLY A 106 -6.44 2.49 -10.28
CA GLY A 106 -6.80 1.07 -10.20
C GLY A 106 -7.71 0.73 -9.01
N PRO A 107 -8.02 -0.56 -8.83
CA PRO A 107 -8.98 -1.01 -7.82
C PRO A 107 -8.45 -0.83 -6.40
N VAL A 108 -9.38 -0.68 -5.46
CA VAL A 108 -9.13 -0.54 -4.02
C VAL A 108 -10.01 -1.53 -3.29
N ALA A 109 -9.39 -2.40 -2.50
CA ALA A 109 -10.12 -3.43 -1.78
C ALA A 109 -10.99 -2.84 -0.66
N MET A 110 -12.15 -3.45 -0.40
CA MET A 110 -13.11 -3.04 0.63
C MET A 110 -12.50 -3.04 2.04
N GLU A 111 -11.52 -3.90 2.26
CA GLU A 111 -10.76 -4.06 3.52
C GLU A 111 -10.05 -2.76 3.95
N THR A 112 -9.90 -1.80 3.04
CA THR A 112 -9.27 -0.50 3.32
C THR A 112 -10.22 0.55 3.92
N ARG A 113 -11.55 0.31 3.91
CA ARG A 113 -12.61 1.30 4.18
C ARG A 113 -12.45 2.09 5.47
N HIS A 114 -12.06 1.43 6.55
CA HIS A 114 -12.04 2.04 7.88
C HIS A 114 -10.72 2.74 8.22
N ASN A 115 -9.74 2.72 7.32
CA ASN A 115 -8.36 3.03 7.68
C ASN A 115 -7.98 4.48 7.36
N CYS A 116 -8.78 5.15 6.54
CA CYS A 116 -8.65 6.56 6.17
C CYS A 116 -10.03 7.19 5.92
N ARG A 117 -10.25 8.40 6.44
CA ARG A 117 -11.57 9.07 6.50
C ARG A 117 -12.26 9.19 5.14
N ASN A 118 -11.50 9.24 4.07
CA ASN A 118 -12.00 9.49 2.73
C ASN A 118 -11.63 8.42 1.71
N LEU A 119 -11.14 7.26 2.15
CA LEU A 119 -10.80 6.16 1.25
C LEU A 119 -12.04 5.40 0.77
N ALA A 120 -13.10 5.38 1.60
CA ALA A 120 -14.35 4.68 1.31
C ALA A 120 -15.02 5.09 -0.02
N ARG A 121 -14.81 6.34 -0.47
CA ARG A 121 -15.37 6.84 -1.75
C ARG A 121 -14.71 6.24 -3.00
N TYR A 122 -13.57 5.58 -2.84
CA TYR A 122 -12.79 4.99 -3.93
C TYR A 122 -12.84 3.46 -3.92
N ILE A 123 -13.66 2.87 -3.05
CA ILE A 123 -13.92 1.44 -3.04
C ILE A 123 -14.92 1.18 -4.15
N PHE A 124 -14.52 0.32 -5.10
CA PHE A 124 -15.40 -0.29 -6.07
C PHE A 124 -15.78 -1.69 -5.58
#